data_AF-A0A953X5K2-F1
#
_entry.id   AF-A0A953X5K2-F1
#
_cell.length_a   1.000
_cell.length_b   1.000
_cell.length_c   1.000
_cell.angle_alpha   90.00
_cell.angle_beta   90.00
_cell.angle_gamma   90.00
#
_symmetry.space_group_name_H-M   'P 1'
#
loop_
_entity.id
_entity.type
_entity.pdbx_description
1 polymer ?
#
loop_
_entity_poly.entity_id
_entity_poly.type
_entity_poly.pdbx_seq_one_letter_code
_entity_poly.pdbx_strand_id
1 'polypeptide(L)'
;MNAEPLRKDDVQAQNSPRRNFVEVYQNAGKAFHLIDKYQTPPFPSTYSLWYAYVSGADDQLVARVDEVLAKHGELSAYEIEEIVQANLAQDSNETARQNIGIAFEKEMESVLQIIQEGVKRSDSFRSTLTDAGDKLPNSMSSDDLKGLVSGLMEENRR
;
A
#
# COMPACT_ATOMS: atom_id res chain seq x y z
N MET A 1 -22.29 49.24 -13.19
CA MET A 1 -21.96 47.82 -13.47
C MET A 1 -20.64 47.51 -12.79
N ASN A 2 -20.69 46.98 -11.56
CA ASN A 2 -19.49 46.46 -10.90
C ASN A 2 -19.45 44.96 -11.15
N ALA A 3 -18.39 44.49 -11.79
CA ALA A 3 -18.12 43.07 -11.95
C ALA A 3 -17.77 42.47 -10.58
N GLU A 4 -18.53 41.46 -10.18
CA GLU A 4 -18.33 40.66 -8.99
C GLU A 4 -17.01 39.86 -9.13
N PRO A 5 -16.07 39.92 -8.17
CA PRO A 5 -14.85 39.15 -8.27
C PRO A 5 -15.16 37.66 -8.02
N LEU A 6 -14.71 36.81 -8.93
CA LEU A 6 -14.77 35.35 -8.82
C LEU A 6 -14.28 34.89 -7.44
N ARG A 7 -15.15 34.17 -6.74
CA ARG A 7 -14.94 33.58 -5.40
C ARG A 7 -13.70 32.68 -5.44
N LYS A 8 -12.73 32.95 -4.56
CA LYS A 8 -11.46 32.20 -4.45
C LYS A 8 -11.62 30.78 -3.86
N ASP A 9 -12.86 30.34 -3.65
CA ASP A 9 -13.18 29.13 -2.89
C ASP A 9 -13.19 27.86 -3.76
N ASP A 10 -13.17 27.99 -5.10
CA ASP A 10 -13.27 26.84 -6.01
C ASP A 10 -11.92 26.20 -6.38
N VAL A 11 -10.79 26.82 -6.01
CA VAL A 11 -9.44 26.31 -6.36
C VAL A 11 -8.84 25.41 -5.27
N GLN A 12 -9.41 25.38 -4.06
CA GLN A 12 -8.85 24.61 -2.93
C GLN A 12 -9.42 23.20 -2.76
N ALA A 13 -10.40 22.78 -3.58
CA ALA A 13 -11.00 21.45 -3.48
C ALA A 13 -10.16 20.31 -4.10
N GLN A 14 -9.03 20.61 -4.76
CA GLN A 14 -8.21 19.60 -5.46
C GLN A 14 -7.19 18.88 -4.56
N ASN A 15 -6.78 19.46 -3.42
CA ASN A 15 -5.74 18.90 -2.53
C ASN A 15 -6.28 18.46 -1.16
N SER A 16 -7.21 17.51 -1.14
CA SER A 16 -7.64 16.89 0.12
C SER A 16 -6.73 15.69 0.47
N PRO A 17 -6.09 15.63 1.66
CA PRO A 17 -5.15 14.57 2.05
C PRO A 17 -5.69 13.15 1.83
N ARG A 18 -6.99 12.95 2.06
CA ARG A 18 -7.69 11.66 1.85
C ARG A 18 -7.67 11.17 0.41
N ARG A 19 -7.70 12.08 -0.58
CA ARG A 19 -7.70 11.72 -2.01
C ARG A 19 -6.32 11.23 -2.45
N ASN A 20 -5.26 11.80 -1.88
CA ASN A 20 -3.88 11.41 -2.10
C ASN A 20 -3.58 10.01 -1.54
N PHE A 21 -4.06 9.68 -0.33
CA PHE A 21 -3.88 8.32 0.23
C PHE A 21 -4.51 7.21 -0.64
N VAL A 22 -5.72 7.42 -1.16
CA VAL A 22 -6.38 6.43 -2.02
C VAL A 22 -5.56 6.15 -3.28
N GLU A 23 -5.01 7.20 -3.91
CA GLU A 23 -4.16 7.08 -5.08
C GLU A 23 -2.84 6.36 -4.78
N VAL A 24 -2.21 6.67 -3.65
CA VAL A 24 -1.00 5.99 -3.16
C VAL A 24 -1.22 4.47 -3.01
N TYR A 25 -2.32 4.05 -2.35
CA TYR A 25 -2.63 2.62 -2.19
C TYR A 25 -2.97 1.94 -3.52
N GLN A 26 -3.66 2.64 -4.43
CA GLN A 26 -3.92 2.11 -5.77
C GLN A 26 -2.63 1.91 -6.56
N ASN A 27 -1.72 2.87 -6.49
CA ASN A 27 -0.42 2.79 -7.16
C ASN A 27 0.46 1.69 -6.56
N ALA A 28 0.45 1.52 -5.23
CA ALA A 28 1.11 0.38 -4.58
C ALA A 28 0.55 -0.97 -5.07
N GLY A 29 -0.78 -1.11 -5.14
CA GLY A 29 -1.43 -2.31 -5.66
C GLY A 29 -1.07 -2.59 -7.13
N LYS A 30 -1.05 -1.54 -7.97
CA LYS A 30 -0.61 -1.66 -9.37
C LYS A 30 0.86 -2.05 -9.47
N ALA A 31 1.73 -1.49 -8.63
CA ALA A 31 3.15 -1.84 -8.62
C ALA A 31 3.37 -3.32 -8.28
N PHE A 32 2.67 -3.86 -7.26
CA PHE A 32 2.71 -5.30 -6.96
C PHE A 32 2.15 -6.15 -8.10
N HIS A 33 1.09 -5.70 -8.76
CA HIS A 33 0.56 -6.38 -9.94
C HIS A 33 1.60 -6.42 -11.08
N LEU A 34 2.40 -5.37 -11.28
CA LEU A 34 3.45 -5.37 -12.31
C LEU A 34 4.63 -6.27 -11.91
N ILE A 35 4.99 -6.32 -10.62
CA ILE A 35 5.98 -7.27 -10.10
C ILE A 35 5.59 -8.71 -10.46
N ASP A 36 4.32 -9.06 -10.22
CA ASP A 36 3.78 -10.38 -10.56
C ASP A 36 3.68 -10.59 -12.08
N LYS A 37 3.11 -9.63 -12.81
CA LYS A 37 2.91 -9.72 -14.27
C LYS A 37 4.21 -9.93 -15.03
N TYR A 38 5.26 -9.21 -14.68
CA TYR A 38 6.56 -9.27 -15.36
C TYR A 38 7.56 -10.19 -14.66
N GLN A 39 7.13 -10.91 -13.61
CA GLN A 39 7.97 -11.82 -12.81
C GLN A 39 9.30 -11.19 -12.39
N THR A 40 9.29 -9.89 -12.12
CA THR A 40 10.50 -9.15 -11.73
C THR A 40 10.86 -9.49 -10.29
N PRO A 41 12.15 -9.57 -9.94
CA PRO A 41 12.56 -9.88 -8.57
C PRO A 41 11.95 -8.89 -7.57
N PRO A 42 11.33 -9.35 -6.46
CA PRO A 42 10.60 -8.49 -5.51
C PRO A 42 11.56 -7.75 -4.57
N PHE A 43 12.54 -7.05 -5.12
CA PHE A 43 13.49 -6.23 -4.38
C PHE A 43 12.94 -4.80 -4.18
N PRO A 44 13.43 -4.07 -3.16
CA PRO A 44 13.01 -2.69 -2.92
C PRO A 44 13.18 -1.75 -4.14
N SER A 45 14.26 -1.92 -4.91
CA SER A 45 14.51 -1.16 -6.15
C SER A 45 13.44 -1.43 -7.22
N THR A 46 13.04 -2.68 -7.38
CA THR A 46 11.97 -3.10 -8.30
C THR A 46 10.64 -2.47 -7.93
N TYR A 47 10.28 -2.48 -6.64
CA TYR A 47 9.07 -1.80 -6.20
C TYR A 47 9.15 -0.29 -6.47
N SER A 48 10.27 0.34 -6.12
CA SER A 48 10.49 1.78 -6.33
C SER A 48 10.29 2.16 -7.80
N LEU A 49 10.87 1.37 -8.72
CA LEU A 49 10.69 1.54 -10.16
C LEU A 49 9.22 1.44 -10.57
N TRP A 50 8.54 0.35 -10.20
CA TRP A 50 7.15 0.14 -10.62
C TRP A 50 6.19 1.15 -10.02
N TYR A 51 6.45 1.58 -8.79
CA TYR A 51 5.67 2.63 -8.14
C TYR A 51 5.86 3.98 -8.84
N ALA A 52 7.10 4.36 -9.15
CA ALA A 52 7.39 5.57 -9.92
C ALA A 52 6.75 5.53 -11.32
N TYR A 53 6.78 4.36 -11.97
CA TYR A 53 6.16 4.13 -13.27
C TYR A 53 4.64 4.31 -13.23
N VAL A 54 3.92 3.64 -12.32
CA VAL A 54 2.44 3.71 -12.28
C VAL A 54 1.91 5.02 -11.72
N SER A 55 2.73 5.75 -10.96
CA SER A 55 2.40 7.10 -10.49
C SER A 55 2.63 8.17 -11.55
N GLY A 56 3.39 7.88 -12.61
CA GLY A 56 3.71 8.86 -13.65
C GLY A 56 4.50 10.05 -13.11
N ALA A 57 5.28 9.87 -12.04
CA ALA A 57 5.98 10.95 -11.37
C ALA A 57 7.15 11.52 -12.20
N ASP A 58 7.68 10.72 -13.14
CA ASP A 58 8.76 11.10 -14.04
C ASP A 58 8.49 10.54 -15.45
N ASP A 59 8.25 11.43 -16.41
CA ASP A 59 7.97 11.07 -17.81
C ASP A 59 9.15 10.37 -18.50
N GLN A 60 10.40 10.67 -18.12
CA GLN A 60 11.58 10.01 -18.66
C GLN A 60 11.70 8.58 -18.14
N LEU A 61 11.44 8.35 -16.85
CA LEU A 61 11.39 7.01 -16.28
C LEU A 61 10.29 6.19 -16.95
N VAL A 62 9.08 6.74 -17.11
CA VAL A 62 7.96 6.07 -17.77
C VAL A 62 8.32 5.69 -19.20
N ALA A 63 8.83 6.64 -19.98
CA ALA A 63 9.21 6.40 -21.37
C ALA A 63 10.31 5.34 -21.49
N ARG A 64 11.27 5.33 -20.56
CA ARG A 64 12.36 4.34 -20.56
C ARG A 64 11.86 2.93 -20.24
N VAL A 65 10.98 2.79 -19.25
CA VAL A 65 10.34 1.50 -18.93
C VAL A 65 9.51 1.00 -20.11
N ASP A 66 8.71 1.86 -20.73
CA ASP A 66 7.92 1.51 -21.91
C ASP A 66 8.80 1.06 -23.09
N GLU A 67 9.93 1.73 -23.31
CA GLU A 67 10.89 1.36 -24.36
C GLU A 67 11.47 -0.04 -24.13
N VAL A 68 11.88 -0.34 -22.90
CA VAL A 68 12.44 -1.66 -22.55
C VAL A 68 11.40 -2.75 -22.70
N LEU A 69 10.19 -2.52 -22.16
CA LEU A 69 9.07 -3.46 -22.28
C LEU A 69 8.66 -3.71 -23.74
N ALA A 70 8.67 -2.67 -24.57
CA ALA A 70 8.35 -2.82 -26.00
C ALA A 70 9.40 -3.63 -26.77
N LYS A 71 10.67 -3.58 -26.34
CA LYS A 71 11.78 -4.31 -27.00
C LYS A 71 11.90 -5.75 -26.55
N HIS A 72 11.79 -5.99 -25.24
CA HIS A 72 12.14 -7.29 -24.64
C HIS A 72 10.93 -8.03 -24.06
N GLY A 73 9.80 -7.35 -23.84
CA GLY A 73 8.60 -7.94 -23.22
C GLY A 73 8.71 -8.14 -21.70
N GLU A 74 9.89 -7.95 -21.13
CA GLU A 74 10.20 -8.08 -19.70
C GLU A 74 11.24 -7.03 -19.29
N LEU A 75 11.44 -6.89 -17.97
CA LEU A 75 12.56 -6.14 -17.40
C LEU A 75 13.46 -7.09 -16.62
N SER A 76 14.73 -7.17 -17.02
CA SER A 76 15.75 -7.87 -16.26
C SER A 76 16.13 -7.09 -15.00
N ALA A 77 16.71 -7.78 -14.02
CA ALA A 77 17.24 -7.14 -12.80
C ALA A 77 18.26 -6.04 -13.11
N TYR A 78 19.08 -6.23 -14.16
CA TYR A 78 20.06 -5.25 -14.60
C TYR A 78 19.42 -3.98 -15.14
N GLU A 79 18.40 -4.10 -15.98
CA GLU A 79 17.67 -2.94 -16.52
C GLU A 79 16.92 -2.19 -15.42
N ILE A 80 16.35 -2.90 -14.45
CA ILE A 80 15.71 -2.29 -13.29
C ILE A 80 16.71 -1.43 -12.52
N GLU A 81 17.88 -2.00 -12.19
CA GLU A 81 18.92 -1.26 -11.49
C GLU A 81 19.43 -0.07 -12.31
N GLU A 82 19.67 -0.24 -13.61
CA GLU A 82 20.12 0.82 -14.50
C GLU A 82 19.14 2.00 -14.52
N ILE A 83 17.85 1.72 -14.72
CA ILE A 83 16.80 2.76 -14.80
C ILE A 83 16.66 3.47 -13.45
N VAL A 84 16.64 2.71 -12.35
CA VAL A 84 16.57 3.31 -11.00
C VAL A 84 17.79 4.19 -10.75
N GLN A 85 19.00 3.72 -11.06
CA GLN A 85 20.23 4.51 -10.86
C GLN A 85 20.25 5.76 -11.75
N ALA A 86 19.82 5.67 -13.01
CA ALA A 86 19.75 6.82 -13.91
C ALA A 86 18.75 7.88 -13.41
N ASN A 87 17.57 7.44 -12.95
CA ASN A 87 16.57 8.31 -12.35
C ASN A 87 17.09 9.00 -11.07
N LEU A 88 17.83 8.25 -10.24
CA LEU A 88 18.44 8.77 -9.02
C LEU A 88 19.65 9.69 -9.28
N ALA A 89 20.34 9.54 -10.40
CA ALA A 89 21.50 10.35 -10.78
C ALA A 89 21.11 11.73 -11.33
N GLN A 90 19.89 11.88 -11.86
CA GLN A 90 19.35 13.18 -12.23
C GLN A 90 18.99 14.05 -11.02
N ASP A 91 18.84 13.44 -9.83
CA ASP A 91 18.48 14.13 -8.59
C ASP A 91 19.72 14.39 -7.71
N SER A 92 20.18 15.64 -7.69
CA SER A 92 21.47 16.11 -7.16
C SER A 92 21.71 16.02 -5.63
N ASN A 93 20.92 15.24 -4.88
CA ASN A 93 21.00 15.18 -3.41
C ASN A 93 21.26 13.75 -2.88
N GLU A 94 22.53 13.37 -2.84
CA GLU A 94 23.04 12.03 -2.53
C GLU A 94 22.74 11.54 -1.10
N THR A 95 22.59 12.45 -0.13
CA THR A 95 22.29 12.12 1.28
C THR A 95 20.80 11.84 1.52
N ALA A 96 19.90 12.45 0.74
CA ALA A 96 18.46 12.14 0.79
C ALA A 96 18.17 10.74 0.23
N ARG A 97 18.98 10.30 -0.75
CA ARG A 97 18.87 9.01 -1.47
C ARG A 97 19.08 7.76 -0.61
N GLN A 98 20.12 7.72 0.23
CA GLN A 98 20.35 6.58 1.14
C GLN A 98 19.27 6.49 2.23
N ASN A 99 18.72 7.64 2.65
CA ASN A 99 17.70 7.70 3.69
C ASN A 99 16.31 7.25 3.20
N ILE A 100 15.99 7.44 1.92
CA ILE A 100 14.67 7.05 1.37
C ILE A 100 14.55 5.53 1.21
N GLY A 101 15.59 4.83 0.76
CA GLY A 101 15.57 3.36 0.67
C GLY A 101 15.42 2.69 2.04
N ILE A 102 16.18 3.16 3.03
CA ILE A 102 16.12 2.67 4.43
C ILE A 102 14.78 3.03 5.08
N ALA A 103 14.25 4.24 4.85
CA ALA A 103 12.93 4.63 5.34
C ALA A 103 11.81 3.80 4.69
N PHE A 104 11.95 3.46 3.41
CA PHE A 104 10.99 2.65 2.67
C PHE A 104 10.98 1.18 3.12
N GLU A 105 12.14 0.58 3.37
CA GLU A 105 12.26 -0.77 3.96
C GLU A 105 11.59 -0.83 5.33
N LYS A 106 11.82 0.18 6.16
CA LYS A 106 11.23 0.27 7.50
C LYS A 106 9.71 0.43 7.47
N GLU A 107 9.18 1.21 6.54
CA GLU A 107 7.73 1.36 6.37
C GLU A 107 7.08 0.11 5.75
N MET A 108 7.77 -0.62 4.87
CA MET A 108 7.31 -1.93 4.39
C MET A 108 7.29 -2.98 5.49
N GLU A 109 8.31 -3.03 6.35
CA GLU A 109 8.29 -3.87 7.56
C GLU A 109 7.09 -3.53 8.46
N SER A 110 6.79 -2.25 8.64
CA SER A 110 5.63 -1.76 9.40
C SER A 110 4.29 -2.19 8.78
N VAL A 111 4.13 -2.05 7.46
CA VAL A 111 2.91 -2.48 6.74
C VAL A 111 2.74 -4.00 6.82
N LEU A 112 3.82 -4.77 6.66
CA LEU A 112 3.78 -6.22 6.80
C LEU A 112 3.41 -6.65 8.23
N GLN A 113 3.89 -5.92 9.25
CA GLN A 113 3.49 -6.14 10.64
C GLN A 113 2.00 -5.88 10.85
N ILE A 114 1.46 -4.77 10.34
CA ILE A 114 0.02 -4.46 10.45
C ILE A 114 -0.84 -5.53 9.77
N ILE A 115 -0.41 -6.03 8.61
CA ILE A 115 -1.09 -7.13 7.91
C ILE A 115 -1.04 -8.42 8.75
N GLN A 116 0.13 -8.79 9.28
CA GLN A 116 0.27 -9.97 10.15
C GLN A 116 -0.57 -9.86 11.42
N GLU A 117 -0.67 -8.67 12.00
CA GLU A 117 -1.55 -8.42 13.15
C GLU A 117 -3.03 -8.57 12.78
N GLY A 118 -3.46 -8.05 11.62
CA GLY A 118 -4.82 -8.23 11.12
C GLY A 118 -5.19 -9.69 10.87
N VAL A 119 -4.26 -10.49 10.31
CA VAL A 119 -4.44 -11.93 10.13
C VAL A 119 -4.54 -12.64 11.48
N LYS A 120 -3.63 -12.37 12.42
CA LYS A 120 -3.67 -12.95 13.77
C LYS A 120 -4.98 -12.62 14.50
N ARG A 121 -5.47 -11.38 14.41
CA ARG A 121 -6.76 -10.98 14.98
C ARG A 121 -7.94 -11.75 14.36
N SER A 122 -7.89 -11.96 13.05
CA SER A 122 -8.92 -12.75 12.34
C SER A 122 -8.91 -14.21 12.78
N ASP A 123 -7.73 -14.79 13.02
CA ASP A 123 -7.58 -16.17 13.53
C ASP A 123 -8.04 -16.29 14.98
N SER A 124 -7.67 -15.35 15.85
CA SER A 124 -8.16 -15.30 17.23
C SER A 124 -9.69 -15.17 17.27
N PHE A 125 -10.27 -14.25 16.49
CA PHE A 125 -11.71 -14.08 16.41
C PHE A 125 -12.42 -15.35 15.91
N ARG A 126 -11.85 -16.04 14.93
CA ARG A 126 -12.34 -17.33 14.45
C ARG A 126 -12.27 -18.41 15.54
N SER A 127 -11.17 -18.47 16.30
CA SER A 127 -11.04 -19.39 17.44
C SER A 127 -12.10 -19.10 18.50
N THR A 128 -12.27 -17.83 18.88
CA THR A 128 -13.29 -17.39 19.84
C THR A 128 -14.71 -17.73 19.36
N LEU A 129 -15.01 -17.57 18.07
CA LEU A 129 -16.29 -17.99 17.47
C LEU A 129 -16.49 -19.51 17.51
N THR A 130 -15.43 -20.28 17.30
CA THR A 130 -15.49 -21.76 17.32
C THR A 130 -15.71 -22.26 18.75
N ASP A 131 -14.95 -21.76 19.71
CA ASP A 131 -15.12 -22.04 21.14
C ASP A 131 -16.52 -21.64 21.63
N ALA A 132 -17.04 -20.51 21.15
CA ALA A 132 -18.39 -20.05 21.41
C ALA A 132 -19.44 -21.03 20.87
N GLY A 133 -19.23 -21.54 19.65
CA GLY A 133 -20.04 -22.60 19.04
C GLY A 133 -20.04 -23.90 19.84
N ASP A 134 -18.87 -24.32 20.33
CA ASP A 134 -18.71 -25.55 21.11
C ASP A 134 -19.28 -25.42 22.53
N LYS A 135 -19.24 -24.21 23.10
CA LYS A 135 -19.77 -23.87 24.43
C LYS A 135 -21.27 -23.55 24.43
N LEU A 136 -21.98 -23.72 23.31
CA LEU A 136 -23.44 -23.60 23.24
C LEU A 136 -24.12 -24.97 23.43
N PRO A 137 -24.35 -25.45 24.68
CA PRO A 137 -25.25 -26.57 24.91
C PRO A 137 -26.71 -26.13 24.68
N ASN A 138 -27.59 -27.09 24.41
CA ASN A 138 -29.04 -26.88 24.22
C ASN A 138 -29.77 -26.24 25.44
N SER A 139 -29.08 -25.96 26.56
CA SER A 139 -29.64 -25.41 27.79
C SER A 139 -28.76 -24.32 28.42
N MET A 140 -28.29 -23.35 27.64
CA MET A 140 -27.49 -22.24 28.15
C MET A 140 -28.36 -21.16 28.83
N SER A 141 -27.87 -20.56 29.92
CA SER A 141 -28.59 -19.47 30.60
C SER A 141 -28.45 -18.15 29.84
N SER A 142 -29.38 -17.21 30.07
CA SER A 142 -29.34 -15.90 29.42
C SER A 142 -28.11 -15.07 29.79
N ASP A 143 -27.53 -15.30 30.97
CA ASP A 143 -26.35 -14.55 31.43
C ASP A 143 -25.07 -15.10 30.80
N ASP A 144 -24.98 -16.42 30.61
CA ASP A 144 -23.89 -17.05 29.85
C ASP A 144 -23.86 -16.54 28.41
N LEU A 145 -25.04 -16.37 27.78
CA LEU A 145 -25.14 -15.89 26.40
C LEU A 145 -24.66 -14.45 26.27
N LYS A 146 -25.02 -13.59 27.23
CA LYS A 146 -24.54 -12.21 27.28
C LYS A 146 -23.02 -12.15 27.47
N GLY A 147 -22.45 -13.01 28.31
CA GLY A 147 -21.00 -13.09 28.50
C GLY A 147 -20.27 -13.47 27.21
N LEU A 148 -20.80 -14.46 26.49
CA LEU A 148 -20.26 -14.95 25.22
C LEU A 148 -20.29 -13.87 24.12
N VAL A 149 -21.44 -13.19 23.96
CA VAL A 149 -21.60 -12.08 23.00
C VAL A 149 -20.70 -10.91 23.37
N SER A 150 -20.59 -10.57 24.65
CA SER A 150 -19.71 -9.49 25.11
C SER A 150 -18.24 -9.80 24.80
N GLY A 151 -17.80 -11.05 25.01
CA GLY A 151 -16.46 -11.50 24.64
C GLY A 151 -16.16 -11.40 23.14
N LEU A 152 -17.14 -11.76 22.29
CA LEU A 152 -17.02 -11.64 20.84
C LEU A 152 -16.94 -10.18 20.38
N MET A 153 -17.74 -9.29 20.99
CA MET A 153 -17.70 -7.86 20.70
C MET A 153 -16.38 -7.22 21.16
N GLU A 154 -15.85 -7.65 22.29
CA GLU A 154 -14.55 -7.20 22.82
C GLU A 154 -13.40 -7.62 21.89
N GLU A 155 -13.38 -8.88 21.43
CA GLU A 155 -12.39 -9.38 20.46
C GLU A 155 -12.49 -8.67 19.10
N ASN A 156 -13.69 -8.40 18.59
CA ASN A 156 -13.88 -7.70 17.31
C ASN A 156 -13.42 -6.23 17.36
N ARG A 157 -13.50 -5.61 18.54
CA ARG A 157 -13.09 -4.21 18.75
C ARG A 157 -11.58 -4.04 18.91
N ARG A 158 -10.84 -5.11 19.19
CA ARG A 158 -9.40 -5.07 19.50
C ARG A 158 -8.55 -4.95 18.27
#